data_AF-A0A6A4WPW9-F1
#
_entry.id   AF-A0A6A4WPW9-F1
#
_cell.length_a   1.000
_cell.length_b   1.000
_cell.length_c   1.000
_cell.angle_alpha   90.00
_cell.angle_beta   90.00
_cell.angle_gamma   90.00
#
_symmetry.space_group_name_H-M   'P 1'
#
loop_
_entity.id
_entity.type
_entity.pdbx_description
1 polymer ?
#
loop_
_entity_poly.entity_id
_entity_poly.type
_entity_poly.pdbx_seq_one_letter_code
_entity_poly.pdbx_strand_id
1 'polypeptide(L)' 'MREETIQLREVVSVDEDGNEVVTTVPVVSGKFQFLLDDGSVVTRSYTTDERGHLVWQGTDLPQAPAPEPAYQ' A
#
# COMPACT_ATOMS: atom_id res chain seq x y z
N MET A 1 -7.04 -19.01 1.00
CA MET A 1 -7.97 -18.32 0.07
C MET A 1 -7.39 -16.94 -0.21
N ARG A 2 -7.42 -16.47 -1.46
CA ARG A 2 -7.02 -15.10 -1.82
C ARG A 2 -8.28 -14.26 -1.96
N GLU A 3 -8.31 -13.11 -1.29
CA GLU A 3 -9.33 -12.10 -1.45
C GLU A 3 -8.69 -10.88 -2.13
N GLU A 4 -9.37 -10.32 -3.14
CA GLU A 4 -8.90 -9.14 -3.89
C GLU A 4 -10.07 -8.22 -4.21
N THR A 5 -9.83 -6.92 -4.08
CA THR A 5 -10.79 -5.84 -4.34
C THR A 5 -10.11 -4.75 -5.16
N ILE A 6 -10.84 -4.21 -6.14
CA ILE A 6 -10.42 -3.04 -6.92
C ILE A 6 -11.43 -1.93 -6.69
N GLN A 7 -10.97 -0.74 -6.32
CA GLN A 7 -11.78 0.46 -6.13
C GLN A 7 -11.18 1.64 -6.88
N LEU A 8 -11.99 2.56 -7.38
CA LEU A 8 -11.49 3.80 -7.97
C LEU A 8 -11.42 4.88 -6.87
N ARG A 9 -10.32 5.63 -6.84
CA ARG A 9 -10.11 6.76 -5.91
C ARG A 9 -9.69 7.99 -6.70
N GLU A 10 -10.22 9.14 -6.31
CA GLU A 10 -9.72 10.43 -6.79
C GLU A 10 -8.50 10.84 -5.98
N VAL A 11 -7.42 11.19 -6.67
CA VAL A 11 -6.17 11.69 -6.10
C VAL A 11 -5.93 13.08 -6.67
N VAL A 12 -5.67 14.02 -5.76
CA VAL A 12 -5.26 15.38 -6.12
C VAL A 12 -3.75 15.41 -6.17
N SER A 13 -3.20 15.80 -7.30
CA SER A 13 -1.77 16.02 -7.53
C SER A 13 -1.53 17.46 -7.98
N VAL A 14 -0.31 17.96 -7.81
CA VAL A 14 0.07 19.29 -8.30
C VAL A 14 0.96 19.11 -9.51
N ASP A 15 0.63 19.76 -10.63
CA ASP A 15 1.44 19.72 -11.85
C ASP A 15 2.66 20.66 -11.78
N GLU A 16 3.47 20.68 -12.84
CA GLU A 16 4.69 21.50 -12.91
C GLU A 16 4.40 23.01 -12.85
N ASP A 17 3.18 23.43 -13.21
CA ASP A 17 2.72 24.82 -13.22
C ASP A 17 2.06 25.22 -11.87
N GLY A 18 1.95 24.29 -10.93
CA GLY A 18 1.36 24.53 -9.62
C GLY A 18 -0.17 24.39 -9.57
N ASN A 19 -0.80 23.86 -10.62
CA ASN A 19 -2.24 23.63 -10.64
C ASN A 19 -2.59 22.27 -10.01
N GLU A 20 -3.74 22.22 -9.34
CA GLU A 20 -4.30 20.96 -8.87
C GLU A 20 -4.90 20.17 -10.03
N VAL A 21 -4.42 18.95 -10.21
CA VAL A 21 -4.93 17.96 -11.17
C VAL A 21 -5.56 16.81 -10.41
N VAL A 22 -6.86 16.60 -10.63
CA VAL A 22 -7.60 15.46 -10.12
C VAL A 22 -7.46 14.29 -11.08
N THR A 23 -6.94 13.17 -10.59
CA THR A 23 -6.79 11.94 -11.35
C THR A 23 -7.54 10.80 -10.66
N THR A 24 -8.31 10.03 -11.43
CA THR A 24 -8.89 8.78 -10.94
C THR A 24 -7.86 7.66 -11.06
N VAL A 25 -7.49 7.04 -9.94
CA VAL A 25 -6.55 5.92 -9.90
C VAL A 25 -7.23 4.65 -9.36
N PRO A 26 -6.87 3.46 -9.86
CA PRO A 26 -7.30 2.21 -9.27
C PRO A 26 -6.51 1.93 -7.98
N VAL A 27 -7.24 1.74 -6.89
CA VAL A 27 -6.74 1.18 -5.64
C VAL A 27 -7.02 -0.32 -5.66
N VAL A 28 -5.96 -1.12 -5.75
CA VAL A 28 -6.04 -2.58 -5.66
C VAL A 28 -5.61 -2.99 -4.28
N SER A 29 -6.44 -3.75 -3.59
CA SER A 29 -6.10 -4.33 -2.29
C SER A 29 -6.40 -5.81 -2.28
N GLY A 30 -5.62 -6.56 -1.51
CA GLY A 30 -5.85 -7.98 -1.37
C GLY A 30 -5.21 -8.54 -0.11
N LYS A 31 -5.63 -9.76 0.23
CA LYS A 31 -5.05 -10.53 1.32
C LYS A 31 -5.03 -12.02 0.99
N PHE A 32 -4.02 -12.70 1.48
CA PHE A 32 -3.91 -14.16 1.38
C PHE A 32 -3.15 -14.72 2.58
N GLN A 33 -3.24 -16.03 2.75
CA GLN A 33 -2.57 -16.77 3.80
C GLN A 33 -1.69 -17.86 3.20
N PHE A 34 -0.53 -18.09 3.81
CA PHE A 34 0.39 -19.15 3.43
C PHE A 34 1.11 -19.69 4.67
N LEU A 35 1.65 -20.91 4.54
CA LEU A 35 2.46 -21.54 5.58
C LEU A 35 3.92 -21.13 5.44
N LEU A 36 4.57 -20.90 6.57
CA LEU A 36 6.03 -20.81 6.68
C LEU A 36 6.64 -22.21 6.88
N ASP A 37 7.95 -22.30 6.77
CA ASP A 37 8.71 -23.56 6.91
C ASP A 37 8.57 -24.19 8.31
N ASP A 38 8.26 -23.40 9.34
CA ASP A 38 8.01 -23.86 10.71
C ASP A 38 6.58 -24.35 10.94
N GLY A 39 5.72 -24.31 9.91
CA GLY A 39 4.31 -24.69 9.99
C GLY A 39 3.37 -23.56 10.45
N SER A 40 3.89 -22.37 10.75
CA SER A 40 3.07 -21.20 11.10
C SER A 40 2.29 -20.67 9.89
N VAL A 41 1.04 -20.25 10.09
CA VAL A 41 0.25 -19.56 9.06
C VAL A 41 0.45 -18.05 9.17
N VAL A 42 0.88 -17.41 8.08
CA VAL A 42 1.02 -15.97 7.99
C VAL A 42 -0.05 -15.39 7.07
N THR A 43 -0.60 -14.25 7.47
CA THR A 43 -1.47 -13.43 6.62
C THR A 43 -0.65 -12.31 5.99
N ARG A 44 -0.76 -12.15 4.67
CA ARG A 44 -0.15 -11.05 3.93
C ARG A 44 -1.22 -10.24 3.22
N SER A 45 -1.16 -8.94 3.37
CA SER A 45 -2.00 -7.99 2.65
C SER A 45 -1.17 -7.03 1.80
N TYR A 46 -1.82 -6.44 0.81
CA TYR A 46 -1.26 -5.37 0.00
C TYR A 46 -2.34 -4.35 -0.37
N THR A 47 -1.90 -3.13 -0.64
CA THR A 47 -2.70 -2.05 -1.25
C THR A 47 -1.84 -1.30 -2.25
N THR A 48 -2.41 -0.65 -3.28
CA THR A 48 -1.65 0.32 -4.08
C THR A 48 -1.65 1.70 -3.41
N ASP A 49 -0.55 2.44 -3.53
CA ASP A 49 -0.43 3.85 -3.14
C ASP A 49 -0.99 4.79 -4.21
N GLU A 50 -0.92 6.10 -3.97
CA GLU A 50 -1.41 7.16 -4.87
C GLU A 50 -0.66 7.20 -6.21
N ARG A 51 0.51 6.57 -6.29
CA ARG A 51 1.33 6.44 -7.51
C ARG A 51 1.13 5.07 -8.19
N GLY A 52 0.26 4.23 -7.66
CA GLY A 52 -0.01 2.88 -8.15
C GLY A 52 1.02 1.83 -7.72
N HIS A 53 1.94 2.13 -6.82
CA HIS A 53 2.90 1.15 -6.32
C HIS A 53 2.27 0.25 -5.25
N LEU A 54 2.62 -1.04 -5.26
CA LEU A 54 2.17 -1.97 -4.24
C LEU A 54 2.89 -1.72 -2.91
N VAL A 55 2.10 -1.46 -1.88
CA VAL A 55 2.50 -1.37 -0.47
C VAL A 55 2.08 -2.66 0.22
N TRP A 56 3.06 -3.40 0.72
CA TRP A 56 2.86 -4.68 1.39
C TRP A 56 2.76 -4.53 2.90
N GLN A 57 1.96 -5.36 3.53
CA GLN A 57 1.73 -5.40 4.97
C GLN A 57 1.77 -6.84 5.46
N GLY A 58 2.48 -7.05 6.57
CA GLY A 58 2.68 -8.37 7.17
C GLY A 58 3.54 -8.25 8.42
N THR A 59 3.29 -9.12 9.41
CA THR A 59 4.01 -9.13 10.69
C THR A 59 5.47 -9.55 10.57
N ASP A 60 5.82 -10.21 9.47
CA ASP A 60 7.15 -10.73 9.17
C ASP A 60 7.91 -9.88 8.13
N LEU A 61 7.35 -8.74 7.73
CA LEU A 61 8.04 -7.79 6.84
C LEU A 61 8.97 -6.88 7.64
N PRO A 62 10.10 -6.43 7.04
CA PRO A 62 10.95 -5.44 7.66
C PRO A 62 10.15 -4.15 7.91
N GLN A 63 10.26 -3.62 9.12
CA GLN A 63 9.67 -2.34 9.45
C GLN A 63 10.49 -1.23 8.79
N ALA A 64 9.81 -0.30 8.09
CA ALA A 64 10.47 0.91 7.63
C ALA A 64 11.07 1.67 8.83
N PRO A 65 12.24 2.32 8.67
CA PRO A 65 12.80 3.14 9.73
C PRO A 65 11.79 4.22 10.13
N ALA A 66 11.71 4.51 11.43
CA ALA A 66 10.87 5.61 11.91
C ALA A 66 11.35 6.93 11.27
N PRO A 67 10.43 7.84 10.90
CA PRO A 67 10.84 9.16 10.42
C PRO A 67 11.65 9.86 11.53
N GLU A 68 12.74 10.53 11.15
CA GLU A 68 13.50 11.35 12.08
C GLU A 68 12.58 12.41 12.70
N PRO A 69 12.71 12.72 14.01
CA PRO A 69 11.91 13.76 14.62
C PRO A 69 12.16 15.08 13.87
N ALA A 70 11.10 15.74 13.44
CA ALA A 70 11.21 17.10 12.93
C ALA A 70 11.67 18.00 14.08
N TYR A 71 12.93 18.42 14.06
CA TYR A 71 13.40 19.48 14.94
C TYR A 71 12.68 20.77 14.52
N GLN A 72 11.81 21.29 15.40
CA GLN A 72 11.18 22.61 15.27
C GLN A 72 12.14 23.72 15.67
#